data_AF-J9F4L1-F1
#
_entry.id   AF-J9F4L1-F1
#
_cell.length_a   1.000
_cell.length_b   1.000
_cell.length_c   1.000
_cell.angle_alpha   90.00
_cell.angle_beta   90.00
_cell.angle_gamma   90.00
#
_symmetry.space_group_name_H-M   'P 1'
#
loop_
_entity.id
_entity.type
_entity.pdbx_description
1 polymer ?
#
loop_
_entity_poly.entity_id
_entity_poly.type
_entity_poly.pdbx_seq_one_letter_code
_entity_poly.pdbx_strand_id
1 'polypeptide(L)' 'MPEAVCGPENITIEGTTEESFEGVVFIKNWRRSNGCAAIYTLSENTTTPSLSIPINRIGQCGLVLRRNVSTVSLG' A
#
# COMPACT_ATOMS: atom_id res chain seq x y z
N MET A 1 4.25 11.63 -5.92
CA MET A 1 4.96 10.34 -5.70
C MET A 1 4.11 9.57 -4.69
N PRO A 2 3.84 8.27 -4.86
CA PRO A 2 3.13 7.53 -3.82
C PRO A 2 3.95 7.45 -2.54
N GLU A 3 3.28 7.56 -1.40
CA GLU A 3 3.87 7.43 -0.06
C GLU A 3 3.41 6.13 0.59
N ALA A 4 4.29 5.53 1.40
CA ALA A 4 3.97 4.34 2.17
C ALA A 4 3.86 4.69 3.65
N VAL A 5 2.68 4.53 4.22
CA VAL A 5 2.41 4.71 5.64
C VAL A 5 2.37 3.34 6.30
N CYS A 6 3.29 3.11 7.24
CA CYS A 6 3.34 1.89 8.04
C CYS A 6 2.59 2.12 9.36
N GLY A 7 1.37 1.59 9.47
CA GLY A 7 0.62 1.54 10.72
C GLY A 7 0.93 0.26 11.53
N PRO A 8 0.35 0.11 12.73
CA PRO A 8 0.52 -1.10 13.55
C PRO A 8 -0.22 -2.32 12.98
N GLU A 9 -1.22 -2.10 12.13
CA GLU A 9 -2.07 -3.16 11.57
C GLU A 9 -2.03 -3.25 10.04
N ASN A 10 -1.70 -2.15 9.36
CA ASN A 10 -1.74 -2.07 7.91
C ASN A 10 -0.54 -1.30 7.36
N ILE A 11 -0.14 -1.64 6.14
CA ILE A 11 0.70 -0.79 5.28
C ILE A 11 -0.22 -0.15 4.25
N THR A 12 -0.27 1.17 4.21
CA THR A 12 -1.08 1.91 3.24
C THR A 12 -0.16 2.58 2.23
N ILE A 13 -0.39 2.30 0.95
CA ILE A 13 0.23 3.03 -0.15
C ILE A 13 -0.78 4.09 -0.60
N GLU A 14 -0.44 5.35 -0.51
CA GLU A 14 -1.29 6.47 -0.92
C GLU A 14 -0.64 7.25 -2.06
N GLY A 15 -1.42 7.56 -3.09
CA GLY A 15 -1.01 8.49 -4.15
C GLY A 15 -1.74 9.82 -3.99
N THR A 16 -1.20 10.86 -4.63
CA THR A 16 -1.89 12.14 -4.81
C THR A 16 -1.86 12.50 -6.30
N THR A 17 -3.00 12.91 -6.83
CA THR A 17 -3.17 13.34 -8.23
C THR A 17 -3.80 14.74 -8.30
N GLU A 18 -3.53 15.46 -9.38
CA GLU A 18 -4.12 16.81 -9.60
C GLU A 18 -5.60 16.73 -9.99
N GLU A 19 -5.99 15.65 -10.65
CA GLU A 19 -7.36 15.36 -11.10
C GLU A 19 -7.85 14.02 -10.55
N SER A 20 -9.16 13.77 -10.65
CA SER A 20 -9.77 12.51 -10.21
C SER A 20 -9.10 11.30 -10.84
N PHE A 21 -8.65 10.37 -10.01
CA PHE A 21 -7.87 9.22 -10.43
C PHE A 21 -8.76 8.11 -10.96
N GLU A 22 -8.45 7.62 -12.17
CA GLU A 22 -8.96 6.37 -12.72
C GLU A 22 -7.79 5.44 -13.01
N GLY A 23 -7.85 4.21 -12.49
CA GLY A 23 -6.77 3.27 -12.66
C GLY A 23 -6.68 2.24 -11.54
N VAL A 24 -5.47 1.80 -11.24
CA VAL A 24 -5.23 0.76 -10.22
C VAL A 24 -4.00 1.12 -9.42
N VAL A 25 -4.13 1.15 -8.10
CA VAL A 25 -3.01 1.15 -7.16
C VAL A 25 -2.68 -0.30 -6.83
N PHE A 26 -1.43 -0.74 -7.02
CA PHE A 26 -1.08 -2.15 -6.85
C PHE A 26 0.37 -2.36 -6.42
N ILE A 27 0.63 -3.47 -5.74
CA ILE A 27 2.00 -3.95 -5.51
C ILE A 27 2.53 -4.58 -6.79
N LYS A 28 3.76 -4.20 -7.20
CA LYS A 28 4.40 -4.69 -8.43
C LYS A 28 4.32 -6.22 -8.54
N ASN A 29 3.86 -6.72 -9.69
CA ASN A 29 3.57 -8.14 -10.00
C ASN A 29 2.28 -8.72 -9.38
N TRP A 30 1.52 -7.96 -8.58
CA TRP A 30 0.32 -8.43 -7.88
C TRP A 30 -0.95 -7.67 -8.28
N ARG A 31 -0.95 -7.01 -9.46
CA ARG A 31 -2.08 -6.19 -9.96
C ARG A 31 -3.43 -6.93 -10.02
N ARG A 32 -3.41 -8.24 -10.25
CA ARG A 32 -4.62 -9.07 -10.38
C ARG A 32 -4.90 -9.91 -9.13
N SER A 33 -4.09 -9.75 -8.09
CA SER A 33 -4.20 -10.55 -6.88
C SER A 33 -5.08 -9.82 -5.88
N ASN A 34 -6.14 -10.50 -5.41
CA ASN A 34 -7.08 -9.93 -4.45
C ASN A 34 -6.35 -9.44 -3.18
N GLY A 35 -6.65 -8.23 -2.74
CA GLY A 35 -6.00 -7.60 -1.57
C GLY A 35 -4.63 -6.98 -1.84
N CYS A 36 -4.08 -7.10 -3.06
CA CYS A 36 -2.80 -6.49 -3.46
C CYS A 36 -2.95 -5.39 -4.51
N ALA A 37 -4.21 -5.04 -4.83
CA ALA A 37 -4.57 -3.99 -5.75
C ALA A 37 -5.92 -3.35 -5.33
N ALA A 38 -6.05 -2.05 -5.57
CA ALA A 38 -7.27 -1.28 -5.44
C ALA A 38 -7.57 -0.64 -6.81
N ILE A 39 -8.76 -0.90 -7.34
CA ILE A 39 -9.21 -0.37 -8.63
C ILE A 39 -10.04 0.88 -8.34
N TYR A 40 -9.73 1.94 -9.07
CA TYR A 40 -10.40 3.22 -9.00
C TYR A 40 -11.03 3.56 -10.34
N THR A 41 -12.27 4.03 -10.27
CA THR A 41 -13.07 4.53 -11.39
C THR A 41 -13.32 6.03 -11.21
N LEU A 42 -13.60 6.74 -12.30
CA LEU A 42 -13.92 8.18 -12.22
C LEU A 42 -15.12 8.49 -11.31
N SER A 43 -16.06 7.54 -11.14
CA SER A 43 -17.21 7.71 -10.23
C SER A 43 -16.83 7.82 -8.75
N GLU A 44 -15.64 7.36 -8.36
CA GLU A 44 -15.16 7.49 -6.98
C GLU A 44 -14.65 8.91 -6.67
N ASN A 45 -14.37 9.71 -7.71
CA ASN A 45 -14.01 11.12 -7.62
C ASN A 45 -12.94 11.43 -6.54
N THR A 46 -11.88 10.62 -6.51
CA THR A 46 -10.79 10.76 -5.54
C THR A 46 -9.52 11.26 -6.20
N THR A 47 -8.85 12.22 -5.57
CA THR A 47 -7.48 12.64 -5.90
C THR A 47 -6.43 11.97 -5.01
N THR A 48 -6.86 11.13 -4.07
CA THR A 48 -6.01 10.42 -3.11
C THR A 48 -6.29 8.91 -3.15
N PRO A 49 -5.96 8.23 -4.26
CA PRO A 49 -6.14 6.78 -4.35
C PRO A 49 -5.19 6.08 -3.38
N SER A 50 -5.67 5.04 -2.71
CA SER A 50 -4.89 4.30 -1.72
C SER A 50 -5.10 2.79 -1.80
N LEU A 51 -4.12 2.05 -1.30
CA LEU A 51 -4.16 0.60 -1.12
C LEU A 51 -3.69 0.28 0.29
N SER A 52 -4.61 -0.18 1.13
CA SER A 52 -4.30 -0.63 2.49
C SER A 52 -4.18 -2.15 2.55
N ILE A 53 -3.04 -2.65 3.03
CA ILE A 53 -2.74 -4.08 3.14
C ILE A 53 -2.53 -4.42 4.61
N PRO A 54 -3.37 -5.30 5.20
CA PRO A 54 -3.16 -5.80 6.56
C PRO A 54 -1.80 -6.47 6.72
N ILE A 55 -1.09 -6.19 7.82
CA ILE A 55 0.25 -6.74 8.11
C ILE A 55 0.25 -8.26 8.12
N ASN A 56 -0.83 -8.89 8.58
CA ASN A 56 -0.97 -10.36 8.54
C ASN A 56 -1.18 -10.92 7.13
N ARG A 57 -1.32 -10.07 6.09
CA ARG A 57 -1.51 -10.45 4.68
C ARG A 57 -0.45 -9.92 3.74
N ILE A 58 0.51 -9.11 4.18
CA ILE A 58 1.54 -8.54 3.29
C ILE A 58 2.35 -9.60 2.53
N GLY A 59 2.57 -10.78 3.12
CA GLY A 59 3.25 -11.90 2.48
C GLY A 59 2.51 -12.41 1.24
N GLN A 60 1.18 -12.29 1.22
CA GLN A 60 0.35 -12.60 0.04
C GLN A 60 0.66 -11.68 -1.14
N CYS A 61 1.14 -10.47 -0.88
CA CYS A 61 1.52 -9.49 -1.91
C CYS A 61 3.03 -9.47 -2.17
N GLY A 62 3.77 -10.52 -1.76
CA GLY A 62 5.21 -10.63 -1.94
C GLY A 62 6.04 -9.63 -1.12
N LEU A 63 5.42 -8.98 -0.12
CA LEU A 63 6.11 -8.07 0.80
C LEU A 63 6.63 -8.84 2.02
N VAL A 64 7.79 -8.42 2.51
CA VAL A 64 8.45 -9.04 3.69
C VAL A 64 8.85 -7.94 4.65
N LEU A 65 8.38 -8.02 5.90
CA LEU A 65 8.91 -7.19 6.97
C LEU A 65 10.24 -7.74 7.43
N ARG A 66 11.26 -6.88 7.41
CA ARG A 66 12.57 -7.17 7.99
C ARG A 66 12.76 -6.28 9.19
N ARG A 67 13.19 -6.86 10.31
CA ARG A 67 13.67 -6.05 11.43
C ARG A 67 14.91 -5.31 10.98
N ASN A 68 14.98 -4.02 11.28
CA ASN A 68 16.24 -3.30 11.17
C ASN A 68 17.19 -3.87 12.25
N VAL A 69 18.34 -4.40 11.86
CA VAL A 69 19.29 -5.00 12.81
C VAL A 69 19.94 -3.92 13.70
N SER A 70 19.84 -2.66 13.31
CA SER A 70 20.43 -1.52 14.00
C SER A 70 19.43 -0.82 14.93
N THR A 71 19.02 -1.47 16.03
CA THR A 71 18.60 -0.84 17.30
C THR A 71 18.24 -1.93 18.30
N VAL A 72 19.25 -2.65 18.79
CA VAL A 72 19.22 -3.13 20.17
C VAL A 72 20.17 -2.23 20.92
N SER A 73 19.70 -1.05 21.35
CA SER A 73 20.33 -0.38 22.48
C SER A 73 19.94 -1.20 23.71
N LEU A 74 20.87 -2.05 24.14
CA LEU A 74 20.87 -2.71 25.44
C LEU A 74 20.74 -1.61 26.51
N GLY A 75 19.62 -1.61 27.21
CA GLY A 75 19.36 -0.81 28.42
C GLY A 75 18.48 -1.64 29.33
#